data_AF-A0A183L1C0-F1
#
_entry.id   AF-A0A183L1C0-F1
#
_cell.length_a   1.000
_cell.length_b   1.000
_cell.length_c   1.000
_cell.angle_alpha   90.00
_cell.angle_beta   90.00
_cell.angle_gamma   90.00
#
_symmetry.space_group_name_H-M   'P 1'
#
loop_
_entity.id
_entity.type
_entity.pdbx_description
1 polymer ?
#
loop_
_entity_poly.entity_id
_entity_poly.type
_entity_poly.pdbx_seq_one_letter_code
_entity_poly.pdbx_strand_id
1 'polypeptide(L)'
;MFDINGDGELDINEFEVVRSVIMGTTAMGRRHRDNLTTGCTLKPGSSNSAFKRYFFGPNGDQKLPISKFLQFHSDLQEEIMRLEVSLFISYIYKYQ
;
A
#
# COMPACT_ATOMS: atom_id res chain seq x y z
N MET A 1 15.52 -7.33 -4.90
CA MET A 1 15.64 -5.98 -5.52
C MET A 1 14.96 -4.88 -4.67
N PHE A 2 14.66 -5.12 -3.39
CA PHE A 2 13.95 -4.15 -2.52
C PHE A 2 14.55 -4.11 -1.12
N ASP A 3 15.03 -5.24 -0.65
CA ASP A 3 16.01 -5.37 0.42
C ASP A 3 17.39 -4.87 -0.08
N ILE A 4 17.81 -3.69 0.38
CA ILE A 4 19.03 -3.00 -0.07
C ILE A 4 20.24 -3.57 0.68
N ASN A 5 20.03 -3.98 1.93
CA ASN A 5 21.07 -4.48 2.83
C ASN A 5 21.29 -6.02 2.71
N GLY A 6 20.36 -6.75 2.09
CA GLY A 6 20.44 -8.18 1.81
C GLY A 6 20.01 -9.11 2.97
N ASP A 7 19.31 -8.59 3.99
CA ASP A 7 18.92 -9.34 5.19
C ASP A 7 17.58 -10.09 5.09
N GLY A 8 16.87 -9.94 3.97
CA GLY A 8 15.57 -10.56 3.72
C GLY A 8 14.39 -9.85 4.39
N GLU A 9 14.62 -8.71 5.04
CA GLU A 9 13.62 -7.87 5.69
C GLU A 9 13.65 -6.45 5.10
N LEU A 10 12.63 -5.65 5.41
CA LEU A 10 12.58 -4.25 5.03
C LEU A 10 12.53 -3.38 6.27
N ASP A 11 13.38 -2.36 6.32
CA ASP A 11 13.21 -1.24 7.23
C ASP A 11 12.24 -0.18 6.68
N ILE A 12 11.95 0.83 7.49
CA ILE A 12 11.00 1.89 7.15
C ILE A 12 11.45 2.75 5.96
N ASN A 13 12.76 2.94 5.78
CA ASN A 13 13.32 3.76 4.71
C ASN A 13 13.28 2.98 3.39
N GLU A 14 13.68 1.72 3.43
CA GLU A 14 13.60 0.80 2.30
C GLU A 14 12.13 0.66 1.85
N PHE A 15 11.19 0.53 2.78
CA PHE A 15 9.76 0.47 2.46
C PHE A 15 9.23 1.72 1.74
N GLU A 16 9.66 2.93 2.11
CA GLU A 16 9.26 4.15 1.40
C GLU A 16 9.84 4.21 -0.02
N VAL A 17 11.06 3.69 -0.23
CA VAL A 17 11.65 3.56 -1.57
C VAL A 17 10.82 2.59 -2.41
N VAL A 18 10.50 1.41 -1.87
CA VAL A 18 9.64 0.41 -2.54
C VAL A 18 8.30 1.03 -2.93
N ARG A 19 7.65 1.70 -1.97
CA ARG A 19 6.37 2.37 -2.19
C ARG A 19 6.47 3.41 -3.30
N SER A 20 7.49 4.25 -3.29
CA SER A 20 7.72 5.28 -4.32
C SER A 20 7.87 4.66 -5.72
N VAL A 21 8.65 3.58 -5.84
CA VAL A 21 8.86 2.86 -7.11
C VAL A 21 7.56 2.21 -7.61
N ILE A 22 6.80 1.55 -6.73
CA ILE A 22 5.51 0.94 -7.09
C ILE A 22 4.53 2.03 -7.55
N MET A 23 4.42 3.13 -6.81
CA MET A 23 3.56 4.25 -7.22
C MET A 23 4.00 4.84 -8.56
N GLY A 24 5.30 5.03 -8.78
CA GLY A 24 5.85 5.56 -10.03
C GLY A 24 5.65 4.66 -11.26
N THR A 25 5.39 3.37 -11.07
CA THR A 25 5.14 2.43 -12.18
C THR A 25 3.64 2.21 -12.45
N THR A 26 2.79 2.30 -11.42
CA THR A 26 1.33 2.16 -11.58
C THR A 26 0.72 3.31 -12.39
N ALA A 27 -0.35 3.02 -13.14
CA ALA A 27 -1.09 4.05 -13.88
C ALA A 27 -1.70 5.13 -12.96
N MET A 28 -2.03 4.77 -11.71
CA MET A 28 -2.56 5.68 -10.71
C MET A 28 -1.51 6.65 -10.17
N GLY A 29 -0.27 6.20 -9.92
CA GLY A 29 0.79 7.09 -9.46
C GLY A 29 1.44 7.92 -10.57
N ARG A 30 1.49 7.45 -11.83
CA ARG A 30 2.00 8.26 -12.97
C ARG A 30 1.12 9.47 -13.30
N ARG A 31 -0.20 9.36 -13.10
CA ARG A 31 -1.16 10.46 -13.35
C ARG A 31 -1.00 11.66 -12.42
N HIS A 32 -0.16 11.57 -11.39
CA HIS A 32 0.10 12.65 -10.43
C HIS A 32 1.31 13.54 -10.82
N ARG A 33 2.11 13.18 -11.85
CA ARG A 33 3.37 13.90 -12.11
C ARG A 33 3.18 15.31 -12.71
N ASP A 34 2.08 15.57 -13.43
CA ASP A 34 1.99 16.76 -14.29
C ASP A 34 0.89 17.78 -13.90
N ASN A 35 0.07 17.54 -12.87
CA ASN A 35 -0.91 18.52 -12.40
C ASN A 35 -0.82 18.78 -10.89
N LEU A 36 -0.28 19.95 -10.53
CA LEU A 36 -0.21 20.53 -9.18
C LEU A 36 -1.59 20.92 -8.58
N THR A 37 -2.70 20.31 -9.01
CA THR A 37 -4.08 20.78 -8.67
C THR A 37 -4.89 19.79 -7.84
N THR A 38 -4.30 19.13 -6.85
CA THR A 38 -5.13 18.52 -5.80
C THR A 38 -4.40 18.58 -4.47
N GLY A 39 -5.04 19.18 -3.45
CA GLY A 39 -4.57 19.23 -2.06
C GLY A 39 -4.47 17.86 -1.36
N CYS A 40 -4.38 16.77 -2.12
CA CYS A 40 -4.04 15.42 -1.68
C CYS A 40 -2.56 15.16 -1.99
N THR A 41 -1.68 16.05 -1.58
CA THR A 41 -0.24 15.80 -1.71
C THR A 41 0.11 14.67 -0.76
N LEU A 42 0.50 13.52 -1.31
CA LEU A 42 1.27 12.52 -0.59
C LEU A 42 2.59 13.18 -0.19
N LYS A 43 2.59 13.96 0.89
CA LYS A 43 3.81 14.58 1.40
C LYS A 43 4.79 13.43 1.69
N PRO A 44 6.06 13.53 1.26
CA PRO A 44 7.09 12.61 1.72
C PRO A 44 7.08 12.61 3.26
N GLY A 45 6.80 11.45 3.88
CA GLY A 45 6.59 11.32 5.33
C GLY A 45 5.13 11.19 5.80
N SER A 46 4.14 11.46 4.94
CA SER A 46 2.69 11.26 5.19
C SER A 46 2.20 9.86 4.77
N SER A 47 3.06 8.85 4.80
CA SER A 47 2.60 7.46 4.88
C SER A 47 1.54 7.36 5.98
N ASN A 48 0.37 6.80 5.69
CA ASN A 48 -0.67 6.58 6.69
C ASN A 48 -0.03 6.01 7.96
N SER A 49 -0.09 6.76 9.06
CA SER A 49 0.51 6.40 10.35
C SER A 49 0.16 4.96 10.75
N ALA A 50 -1.02 4.49 10.34
CA ALA A 50 -1.49 3.12 10.49
C ALA A 50 -0.59 2.06 9.83
N PHE A 51 -0.13 2.24 8.59
CA PHE A 51 0.73 1.24 7.93
C PHE A 51 2.12 1.19 8.57
N LYS A 52 2.67 2.36 8.92
CA LYS A 52 3.93 2.42 9.67
C LYS A 52 3.81 1.71 11.01
N ARG A 53 2.72 1.97 11.73
CA ARG A 53 2.41 1.34 13.01
C ARG A 53 2.20 -0.18 12.92
N TYR A 54 1.55 -0.64 11.84
CA TYR A 54 1.19 -2.04 11.61
C TYR A 54 2.38 -2.90 11.19
N PHE A 55 3.23 -2.37 10.31
CA PHE A 55 4.41 -3.10 9.83
C PHE A 55 5.63 -2.95 10.74
N PHE A 56 5.88 -1.74 11.25
CA PHE A 56 7.12 -1.38 11.97
C PHE A 56 6.91 -1.13 13.48
N GLY A 57 5.69 -1.30 13.99
CA GLY A 57 5.38 -1.12 15.41
C GLY A 57 5.25 0.35 15.84
N PRO A 58 5.11 0.63 17.16
CA PRO A 58 4.85 1.97 17.69
C PRO A 58 6.01 2.93 17.46
N ASN A 59 7.21 2.37 17.58
CA ASN A 59 8.45 3.12 17.57
C ASN A 59 9.09 3.13 16.18
N GLY A 60 8.63 2.27 15.26
CA GLY A 60 9.19 2.16 13.90
C GLY A 60 10.43 1.28 13.79
N ASP A 61 10.81 0.60 14.88
CA ASP A 61 12.05 -0.18 14.97
C ASP A 61 11.91 -1.65 14.53
N GLN A 62 10.68 -2.12 14.31
CA GLN A 62 10.45 -3.49 13.85
C GLN A 62 10.73 -3.59 12.35
N LYS A 63 11.37 -4.66 11.93
CA LYS A 63 11.58 -4.94 10.51
C LYS A 63 10.40 -5.70 9.91
N LEU A 64 10.14 -5.46 8.64
CA LEU A 64 9.06 -6.08 7.88
C LEU A 64 9.62 -7.26 7.07
N PRO A 65 9.39 -8.52 7.47
CA PRO A 65 9.77 -9.65 6.64
C PRO A 65 8.91 -9.68 5.37
N ILE A 66 9.53 -10.05 4.25
CA ILE A 66 8.86 -10.07 2.94
C ILE A 66 7.63 -10.99 2.95
N SER A 67 7.69 -12.11 3.65
CA SER A 67 6.56 -13.04 3.80
C SER A 67 5.31 -12.38 4.39
N LYS A 68 5.47 -11.54 5.41
CA LYS A 68 4.37 -10.78 6.02
C LYS A 68 3.79 -9.76 5.06
N PHE A 69 4.63 -9.12 4.24
CA PHE A 69 4.17 -8.19 3.22
C PHE A 69 3.35 -8.89 2.12
N LEU A 70 3.81 -10.05 1.65
CA LEU A 70 3.09 -10.85 0.65
C LEU A 70 1.74 -11.35 1.19
N GLN A 71 1.71 -11.82 2.45
CA GLN A 71 0.46 -12.21 3.09
C GLN A 71 -0.53 -11.04 3.15
N PHE A 72 -0.08 -9.88 3.61
CA PHE A 72 -0.91 -8.67 3.66
C PHE A 72 -1.46 -8.30 2.27
N HIS A 73 -0.64 -8.39 1.22
CA HIS A 73 -1.08 -8.11 -0.14
C HIS A 73 -2.16 -9.10 -0.61
N SER A 74 -1.98 -10.40 -0.35
CA SER A 74 -2.99 -11.42 -0.68
C SER A 74 -4.30 -11.21 0.07
N ASP A 75 -4.24 -10.95 1.38
CA ASP A 75 -5.42 -10.71 2.21
C ASP A 75 -6.20 -9.47 1.71
N LEU A 76 -5.47 -8.38 1.39
CA LEU A 76 -6.07 -7.16 0.86
C LEU A 76 -6.74 -7.38 -0.51
N GLN A 77 -6.13 -8.16 -1.39
CA GLN A 77 -6.75 -8.51 -2.68
C GLN A 77 -8.04 -9.32 -2.49
N GLU A 78 -8.04 -10.24 -1.52
CA GLU A 78 -9.22 -11.03 -1.20
C GLU A 78 -10.35 -10.14 -0.62
N GLU A 79 -10.04 -9.22 0.29
CA GLU A 79 -11.03 -8.30 0.85
C GLU A 79 -11.63 -7.38 -0.21
N ILE A 80 -10.81 -6.84 -1.13
CA ILE A 80 -11.30 -6.03 -2.25
C ILE A 80 -12.25 -6.87 -3.12
N MET A 81 -11.86 -8.08 -3.50
CA MET A 81 -12.70 -8.96 -4.30
C MET A 81 -14.02 -9.29 -3.61
N ARG A 82 -13.99 -9.58 -2.30
CA ARG A 82 -15.20 -9.82 -1.49
C ARG A 82 -16.12 -8.61 -1.50
N LEU A 83 -15.58 -7.40 -1.34
CA LEU A 83 -16.35 -6.16 -1.40
C LEU A 83 -16.95 -5.91 -2.79
N GLU A 84 -16.20 -6.10 -3.86
CA GLU A 84 -16.68 -5.96 -5.23
C GLU A 84 -17.85 -6.91 -5.52
N VAL A 85 -17.70 -8.19 -5.14
CA VAL A 85 -18.76 -9.19 -5.29
C VAL A 85 -19.98 -8.83 -4.44
N SER A 86 -19.79 -8.42 -3.18
CA SER A 86 -20.90 -8.02 -2.30
C SER A 86 -21.66 -6.80 -2.84
N LEU A 87 -20.94 -5.82 -3.39
CA LEU A 87 -21.54 -4.64 -4.01
C LEU A 87 -22.31 -5.01 -5.28
N PHE A 88 -21.74 -5.88 -6.11
CA PHE A 88 -22.39 -6.37 -7.32
C PHE A 88 -23.70 -7.12 -7.00
N ILE A 89 -23.68 -8.01 -6.01
CA ILE A 89 -24.86 -8.75 -5.56
C ILE A 89 -25.93 -7.80 -5.03
N SER A 90 -25.55 -6.86 -4.14
CA SER A 90 -26.46 -5.86 -3.59
C SER A 90 -27.11 -5.00 -4.68
N TYR A 91 -26.33 -4.62 -5.71
CA TYR A 91 -26.86 -3.89 -6.86
C TYR A 91 -27.91 -4.72 -7.63
N ILE A 92 -27.66 -6.00 -7.89
CA ILE A 92 -28.64 -6.87 -8.56
C ILE A 92 -29.96 -6.94 -7.77
N TYR A 93 -29.90 -7.15 -6.46
CA TYR A 93 -31.10 -7.24 -5.62
C TYR A 93 -31.87 -5.92 -5.47
N LYS A 94 -31.23 -4.76 -5.69
CA LYS A 94 -31.88 -3.45 -5.60
C LYS A 94 -32.69 -3.09 -6.85
N TYR A 95 -32.37 -3.69 -8.00
CA TYR A 95 -33.01 -3.42 -9.30
C TYR A 95 -33.87 -4.59 -9.79
N GLN A 96 -34.23 -5.51 -8.91
CA GLN A 96 -35.24 -6.55 -9.11
C GLN A 96 -36.49 -6.19 -8.31
#